data_AF-A0A7C6QCA4-F1
#
_entry.id   AF-A0A7C6QCA4-F1
#
_cell.length_a   1.000
_cell.length_b   1.000
_cell.length_c   1.000
_cell.angle_alpha   90.00
_cell.angle_beta   90.00
_cell.angle_gamma   90.00
#
_symmetry.space_group_name_H-M   'P 1'
#
loop_
_entity.id
_entity.type
_entity.pdbx_description
1 polymer ?
#
loop_
_entity_poly.entity_id
_entity_poly.type
_entity_poly.pdbx_seq_one_letter_code
_entity_poly.pdbx_strand_id
1 'polypeptide(L)'
;MRPPIKPIPPRASQYGIDPALVKTRVCELPGMTSVLLKELFPDLPEVIYPGEGGVAAVRQATEEALQKIDMSKIKPEHSVNILASHHGFTLLGGEPYAEMLKTIKDVIEARTGCKDIRLRAGVGLRFRETEEYIKRYGLDKHFNGKAIGVAPIDQGIPIETEVGTLYGIKRIYDADWIVHAHNSDVREVHFHRQVDRAVKPFGMSYARIETRSTYHQNLGPRAANFTARAIFDSPFVQKKFAFASFLTMAPNGIIGVDADTDLYALNDRVTELGCRYYGKMMSLFGEIDECIAALDFPCPVVYVFSAGVIYANFAGANTDLYDLELPLPAYTWYTEAFYGKGGKPLLPDIPAMNPAIKMCVHNYAWTGYPSAFFSEHIPTVVVGQEQADLFNRDPQNLTYMKHALVAETTEAA
;
A
#
# COMPACT_ATOMS: atom_id res chain seq x y z
N MET A 1 -10.01 -7.44 30.71
CA MET A 1 -9.72 -6.81 29.40
C MET A 1 -9.48 -7.91 28.38
N ARG A 2 -9.90 -7.71 27.12
CA ARG A 2 -9.63 -8.67 26.04
C ARG A 2 -8.12 -8.72 25.77
N PRO A 3 -7.53 -9.90 25.48
CA PRO A 3 -6.14 -9.96 25.00
C PRO A 3 -5.96 -9.09 23.74
N PRO A 4 -4.88 -8.31 23.62
CA PRO A 4 -4.67 -7.46 22.47
C PRO A 4 -4.42 -8.29 21.20
N ILE A 5 -4.88 -7.78 20.06
CA ILE A 5 -4.58 -8.31 18.74
C ILE A 5 -3.09 -8.07 18.50
N LYS A 6 -2.36 -9.16 18.22
CA LYS A 6 -0.94 -9.07 17.94
C LYS A 6 -0.72 -8.50 16.54
N PRO A 7 0.18 -7.51 16.37
CA PRO A 7 0.62 -7.10 15.05
C PRO A 7 1.31 -8.25 14.32
N ILE A 8 1.52 -8.10 13.01
CA ILE A 8 2.27 -9.08 12.21
C ILE A 8 3.64 -9.31 12.87
N PRO A 9 4.14 -10.57 12.87
CA PRO A 9 5.47 -10.88 13.40
C PRO A 9 6.57 -10.07 12.70
N PRO A 10 7.64 -9.69 13.43
CA PRO A 10 8.83 -9.11 12.82
C PRO A 10 9.42 -10.09 11.80
N ARG A 11 10.00 -9.57 10.72
CA ARG A 11 10.52 -10.41 9.63
C ARG A 11 11.80 -9.84 9.05
N ALA A 12 12.70 -10.73 8.64
CA ALA A 12 13.99 -10.33 8.09
C ALA A 12 13.78 -9.55 6.78
N SER A 13 14.48 -8.42 6.66
CA SER A 13 14.49 -7.59 5.48
C SER A 13 15.73 -6.71 5.51
N GLN A 14 16.29 -6.37 4.34
CA GLN A 14 17.37 -5.38 4.28
C GLN A 14 16.92 -3.97 4.70
N TYR A 15 15.60 -3.73 4.75
CA TYR A 15 15.00 -2.46 5.15
C TYR A 15 14.65 -2.40 6.64
N GLY A 16 14.84 -3.49 7.39
CA GLY A 16 14.54 -3.56 8.82
C GLY A 16 15.78 -3.96 9.63
N ILE A 17 15.70 -3.80 10.94
CA ILE A 17 16.66 -4.43 11.86
C ILE A 17 16.44 -5.94 11.90
N ASP A 18 17.42 -6.67 12.46
CA ASP A 18 17.27 -8.10 12.73
C ASP A 18 16.02 -8.31 13.64
N PRO A 19 15.04 -9.14 13.21
CA PRO A 19 13.86 -9.47 14.01
C PRO A 19 14.15 -9.91 15.44
N ALA A 20 15.29 -10.57 15.69
CA ALA A 20 15.67 -11.04 17.02
C ALA A 20 15.99 -9.91 18.00
N LEU A 21 16.20 -8.68 17.51
CA LEU A 21 16.44 -7.49 18.33
C LEU A 21 15.13 -6.86 18.84
N VAL A 22 13.99 -7.20 18.26
CA VAL A 22 12.67 -6.75 18.76
C VAL A 22 12.32 -7.59 19.99
N LYS A 23 12.57 -7.04 21.19
CA LYS A 23 12.44 -7.78 22.46
C LYS A 23 11.02 -7.78 23.02
N THR A 24 10.36 -6.63 22.99
CA THR A 24 8.99 -6.45 23.48
C THR A 24 8.14 -5.84 22.36
N ARG A 25 6.96 -6.39 22.12
CA ARG A 25 5.95 -5.75 21.27
C ARG A 25 5.12 -4.79 22.11
N VAL A 26 4.66 -3.68 21.54
CA VAL A 26 3.83 -2.71 22.28
C VAL A 26 2.57 -3.37 22.85
N CYS A 27 1.98 -4.31 22.11
CA CYS A 27 0.82 -5.06 22.57
C CYS A 27 1.10 -6.00 23.76
N GLU A 28 2.36 -6.23 24.14
CA GLU A 28 2.75 -7.06 25.28
C GLU A 28 2.90 -6.25 26.58
N LEU A 29 2.85 -4.91 26.49
CA LEU A 29 2.90 -4.05 27.67
C LEU A 29 1.68 -4.25 28.60
N PRO A 30 1.84 -4.07 29.93
CA PRO A 30 0.74 -4.21 30.87
C PRO A 30 -0.43 -3.26 30.56
N GLY A 31 -1.65 -3.78 30.66
CA GLY A 31 -2.87 -2.98 30.45
C GLY A 31 -3.29 -2.79 29.00
N MET A 32 -2.53 -3.30 28.02
CA MET A 32 -2.90 -3.22 26.61
C MET A 32 -4.10 -4.11 26.28
N THR A 33 -4.99 -3.59 25.44
CA THR A 33 -6.17 -4.31 24.94
C THR A 33 -6.52 -3.89 23.52
N SER A 34 -7.45 -4.58 22.89
CA SER A 34 -7.95 -4.22 21.56
C SER A 34 -9.46 -4.09 21.57
N VAL A 35 -9.93 -3.06 20.87
CA VAL A 35 -11.34 -2.85 20.59
C VAL A 35 -11.67 -3.56 19.27
N LEU A 36 -12.69 -4.42 19.27
CA LEU A 36 -13.11 -5.06 18.03
C LEU A 36 -13.96 -4.09 17.23
N LEU A 37 -13.64 -3.93 15.95
CA LEU A 37 -14.36 -2.99 15.10
C LEU A 37 -15.85 -3.33 14.97
N LYS A 38 -16.22 -4.61 15.02
CA LYS A 38 -17.63 -5.05 15.01
C LYS A 38 -18.41 -4.70 16.28
N GLU A 39 -17.73 -4.40 17.38
CA GLU A 39 -18.39 -3.88 18.59
C GLU A 39 -18.75 -2.41 18.43
N LEU A 40 -17.93 -1.64 17.68
CA LEU A 40 -18.17 -0.24 17.37
C LEU A 40 -19.12 -0.06 16.18
N PHE A 41 -18.95 -0.89 15.15
CA PHE A 41 -19.67 -0.84 13.88
C PHE A 41 -20.19 -2.24 13.51
N PRO A 42 -21.37 -2.63 14.05
CA PRO A 42 -21.92 -3.98 13.83
C PRO A 42 -22.23 -4.31 12.37
N ASP A 43 -22.36 -3.31 11.52
CA ASP A 43 -22.64 -3.44 10.08
C ASP A 43 -21.37 -3.62 9.22
N LEU A 44 -20.20 -3.76 9.83
CA LEU A 44 -18.99 -4.14 9.09
C LEU A 44 -19.15 -5.55 8.47
N PRO A 45 -18.67 -5.73 7.22
CA PRO A 45 -18.81 -7.00 6.51
C PRO A 45 -18.09 -8.14 7.23
N GLU A 46 -18.54 -9.36 6.97
CA GLU A 46 -17.77 -10.55 7.33
C GLU A 46 -16.46 -10.60 6.56
N VAL A 47 -15.42 -11.15 7.20
CA VAL A 47 -14.10 -11.30 6.61
C VAL A 47 -13.86 -12.75 6.26
N ILE A 48 -13.26 -12.98 5.10
CA ILE A 48 -12.72 -14.28 4.70
C ILE A 48 -11.29 -14.48 5.24
N TYR A 49 -10.60 -13.37 5.57
CA TYR A 49 -9.28 -13.41 6.19
C TYR A 49 -9.00 -12.16 7.04
N PRO A 50 -8.49 -12.29 8.28
CA PRO A 50 -8.22 -13.55 8.99
C PRO A 50 -9.52 -14.29 9.35
N GLY A 51 -9.53 -15.61 9.18
CA GLY A 51 -10.70 -16.47 9.42
C GLY A 51 -10.32 -17.96 9.39
N GLU A 52 -11.25 -18.84 9.77
CA GLU A 52 -10.98 -20.28 9.90
C GLU A 52 -10.50 -20.95 8.60
N GLY A 53 -11.00 -20.46 7.45
CA GLY A 53 -10.57 -20.96 6.13
C GLY A 53 -9.16 -20.52 5.71
N GLY A 54 -8.53 -19.61 6.47
CA GLY A 54 -7.19 -19.10 6.18
C GLY A 54 -7.04 -18.62 4.73
N VAL A 55 -5.88 -18.88 4.13
CA VAL A 55 -5.61 -18.50 2.74
C VAL A 55 -6.45 -19.29 1.71
N ALA A 56 -7.00 -20.45 2.07
CA ALA A 56 -7.83 -21.23 1.15
C ALA A 56 -9.14 -20.52 0.82
N ALA A 57 -9.69 -19.74 1.75
CA ALA A 57 -10.86 -18.90 1.48
C ALA A 57 -10.57 -17.83 0.43
N VAL A 58 -9.35 -17.30 0.40
CA VAL A 58 -8.90 -16.31 -0.60
C VAL A 58 -8.75 -16.97 -1.98
N ARG A 59 -8.22 -18.18 -2.03
CA ARG A 59 -8.18 -18.98 -3.26
C ARG A 59 -9.58 -19.19 -3.83
N GLN A 60 -10.50 -19.70 -3.01
CA GLN A 60 -11.89 -19.94 -3.42
C GLN A 60 -12.54 -18.65 -3.93
N ALA A 61 -12.44 -17.55 -3.19
CA ALA A 61 -12.98 -16.25 -3.62
C ALA A 61 -12.36 -15.76 -4.93
N THR A 62 -11.06 -16.01 -5.16
CA THR A 62 -10.39 -15.68 -6.42
C THR A 62 -10.91 -16.54 -7.57
N GLU A 63 -11.04 -17.86 -7.37
CA GLU A 63 -11.58 -18.78 -8.39
C GLU A 63 -13.00 -18.37 -8.77
N GLU A 64 -13.87 -18.10 -7.79
CA GLU A 64 -15.25 -17.62 -7.97
C GLU A 64 -15.29 -16.29 -8.73
N ALA A 65 -14.50 -15.30 -8.32
CA ALA A 65 -14.45 -13.99 -8.99
C ALA A 65 -14.01 -14.09 -10.46
N LEU A 66 -13.14 -15.06 -10.78
CA LEU A 66 -12.65 -15.27 -12.14
C LEU A 66 -13.61 -16.07 -13.04
N GLN A 67 -14.65 -16.72 -12.49
CA GLN A 67 -15.63 -17.47 -13.30
C GLN A 67 -16.33 -16.58 -14.33
N LYS A 68 -16.65 -15.32 -13.96
CA LYS A 68 -17.31 -14.34 -14.84
C LYS A 68 -16.40 -13.74 -15.91
N ILE A 69 -15.08 -13.95 -15.82
CA ILE A 69 -14.12 -13.34 -16.74
C ILE A 69 -14.01 -14.18 -18.02
N ASP A 70 -14.24 -13.54 -19.17
CA ASP A 70 -13.93 -14.14 -20.47
C ASP A 70 -12.42 -14.09 -20.74
N MET A 71 -11.79 -15.27 -20.70
CA MET A 71 -10.36 -15.44 -20.99
C MET A 71 -10.11 -15.99 -22.41
N SER A 72 -11.14 -16.08 -23.26
CA SER A 72 -11.06 -16.73 -24.58
C SER A 72 -10.05 -16.08 -25.53
N LYS A 73 -9.69 -14.81 -25.31
CA LYS A 73 -8.67 -14.08 -26.08
C LYS A 73 -7.24 -14.53 -25.78
N ILE A 74 -7.00 -15.10 -24.60
CA ILE A 74 -5.70 -15.67 -24.23
C ILE A 74 -5.60 -17.07 -24.85
N LYS A 75 -4.55 -17.30 -25.64
CA LYS A 75 -4.31 -18.55 -26.37
C LYS A 75 -3.10 -19.30 -25.80
N PRO A 76 -2.97 -20.61 -26.03
CA PRO A 76 -1.85 -21.40 -25.51
C PRO A 76 -0.46 -20.83 -25.85
N GLU A 77 -0.30 -20.27 -27.05
CA GLU A 77 0.92 -19.69 -27.59
C GLU A 77 1.20 -18.26 -27.13
N HIS A 78 0.24 -17.59 -26.48
CA HIS A 78 0.42 -16.24 -25.96
C HIS A 78 1.29 -16.23 -24.69
N SER A 79 1.77 -15.03 -24.37
CA SER A 79 2.41 -14.69 -23.10
C SER A 79 1.53 -13.78 -22.26
N VAL A 80 1.55 -13.97 -20.93
CA VAL A 80 0.76 -13.18 -19.97
C VAL A 80 1.66 -12.64 -18.87
N ASN A 81 1.65 -11.34 -18.65
CA ASN A 81 2.20 -10.72 -17.45
C ASN A 81 1.09 -10.47 -16.43
N ILE A 82 1.12 -11.19 -15.30
CA ILE A 82 0.35 -10.83 -14.11
C ILE A 82 1.13 -9.70 -13.41
N LEU A 83 0.48 -8.56 -13.29
CA LEU A 83 1.07 -7.35 -12.74
C LEU A 83 0.65 -7.20 -11.28
N ALA A 84 1.61 -6.97 -10.39
CA ALA A 84 1.36 -6.82 -8.96
C ALA A 84 2.05 -5.58 -8.40
N SER A 85 1.64 -5.14 -7.21
CA SER A 85 2.30 -4.06 -6.48
C SER A 85 2.79 -4.56 -5.13
N HIS A 86 3.99 -4.15 -4.72
CA HIS A 86 4.60 -4.58 -3.46
C HIS A 86 3.73 -4.34 -2.23
N HIS A 87 2.90 -3.30 -2.24
CA HIS A 87 1.96 -2.96 -1.16
C HIS A 87 0.93 -4.05 -0.88
N GLY A 88 0.60 -4.91 -1.85
CA GLY A 88 -0.26 -6.07 -1.58
C GLY A 88 0.37 -7.02 -0.54
N PHE A 89 1.70 -7.11 -0.48
CA PHE A 89 2.41 -7.98 0.45
C PHE A 89 2.60 -7.40 1.86
N THR A 90 2.19 -6.14 2.09
CA THR A 90 2.18 -5.54 3.43
C THR A 90 0.86 -5.76 4.16
N LEU A 91 -0.20 -6.15 3.44
CA LEU A 91 -1.55 -6.30 3.97
C LEU A 91 -1.71 -7.67 4.61
N LEU A 92 -2.04 -7.69 5.90
CA LEU A 92 -2.34 -8.89 6.69
C LEU A 92 -1.31 -10.03 6.50
N GLY A 93 -0.03 -9.67 6.44
CA GLY A 93 1.07 -10.61 6.33
C GLY A 93 1.43 -10.98 4.89
N GLY A 94 0.72 -10.47 3.90
CA GLY A 94 1.00 -10.64 2.47
C GLY A 94 0.65 -12.00 1.88
N GLU A 95 0.39 -13.01 2.73
CA GLU A 95 0.00 -14.36 2.30
C GLU A 95 -1.29 -14.38 1.46
N PRO A 96 -2.36 -13.65 1.82
CA PRO A 96 -3.58 -13.61 1.00
C PRO A 96 -3.33 -13.07 -0.41
N TYR A 97 -2.53 -12.02 -0.52
CA TYR A 97 -2.21 -11.43 -1.82
C TYR A 97 -1.36 -12.39 -2.66
N ALA A 98 -0.40 -13.07 -2.04
CA ALA A 98 0.38 -14.11 -2.71
C ALA A 98 -0.50 -15.28 -3.19
N GLU A 99 -1.50 -15.70 -2.41
CA GLU A 99 -2.43 -16.76 -2.81
C GLU A 99 -3.33 -16.34 -3.97
N MET A 100 -3.84 -15.10 -3.96
CA MET A 100 -4.59 -14.55 -5.09
C MET A 100 -3.74 -14.57 -6.38
N LEU A 101 -2.46 -14.16 -6.30
CA LEU A 101 -1.55 -14.17 -7.45
C LEU A 101 -1.31 -15.58 -8.02
N LYS A 102 -1.11 -16.58 -7.15
CA LYS A 102 -0.98 -18.00 -7.54
C LYS A 102 -2.25 -18.49 -8.22
N THR A 103 -3.40 -18.18 -7.62
CA THR A 103 -4.71 -18.60 -8.11
C THR A 103 -5.02 -18.01 -9.48
N ILE A 104 -4.72 -16.73 -9.72
CA ILE A 104 -4.87 -16.10 -11.05
C ILE A 104 -4.05 -16.85 -12.09
N LYS A 105 -2.78 -17.19 -11.79
CA LYS A 105 -1.94 -17.98 -12.70
C LYS A 105 -2.59 -19.33 -13.00
N ASP A 106 -2.96 -20.08 -11.97
CA ASP A 106 -3.51 -21.43 -12.11
C ASP A 106 -4.80 -21.43 -12.95
N VAL A 107 -5.69 -20.45 -12.73
CA VAL A 107 -6.95 -20.32 -13.48
C VAL A 107 -6.71 -19.96 -14.94
N ILE A 108 -5.80 -19.02 -15.24
CA ILE A 108 -5.45 -18.68 -16.63
C ILE A 108 -4.87 -19.92 -17.33
N GLU A 109 -3.93 -20.60 -16.68
CA GLU A 109 -3.27 -21.79 -17.22
C GLU A 109 -4.27 -22.91 -17.52
N ALA A 110 -5.20 -23.19 -16.60
CA ALA A 110 -6.21 -24.23 -16.73
C ALA A 110 -7.24 -23.90 -17.82
N ARG A 111 -7.72 -22.66 -17.90
CA ARG A 111 -8.81 -22.27 -18.82
C ARG A 111 -8.34 -22.01 -20.25
N THR A 112 -7.09 -21.59 -20.43
CA THR A 112 -6.59 -21.09 -21.72
C THR A 112 -5.50 -21.98 -22.33
N GLY A 113 -4.89 -22.85 -21.52
CA GLY A 113 -3.71 -23.62 -21.92
C GLY A 113 -2.42 -22.80 -22.02
N CYS A 114 -2.47 -21.47 -21.80
CA CYS A 114 -1.28 -20.61 -21.81
C CYS A 114 -0.31 -21.00 -20.69
N LYS A 115 0.93 -21.33 -21.07
CA LYS A 115 2.00 -21.70 -20.12
C LYS A 115 3.03 -20.60 -19.89
N ASP A 116 3.08 -19.59 -20.76
CA ASP A 116 3.99 -18.45 -20.59
C ASP A 116 3.37 -17.34 -19.73
N ILE A 117 3.10 -17.69 -18.47
CA ILE A 117 2.56 -16.77 -17.46
C ILE A 117 3.69 -16.32 -16.54
N ARG A 118 3.79 -15.02 -16.34
CA ARG A 118 4.91 -14.36 -15.67
C ARG A 118 4.37 -13.41 -14.61
N LEU A 119 5.04 -13.32 -13.46
CA LEU A 119 4.72 -12.32 -12.44
C LEU A 119 5.68 -11.14 -12.57
N ARG A 120 5.12 -9.92 -12.63
CA ARG A 120 5.85 -8.65 -12.64
C ARG A 120 5.35 -7.79 -11.50
N ALA A 121 6.08 -7.83 -10.39
CA ALA A 121 5.67 -7.12 -9.19
C ALA A 121 6.46 -5.79 -9.08
N GLY A 122 5.73 -4.68 -9.21
CA GLY A 122 6.29 -3.33 -9.16
C GLY A 122 6.55 -2.86 -7.74
N VAL A 123 7.64 -2.12 -7.56
CA VAL A 123 8.07 -1.59 -6.26
C VAL A 123 8.10 -0.07 -6.21
N GLY A 124 7.99 0.48 -5.00
CA GLY A 124 8.16 1.90 -4.71
C GLY A 124 9.64 2.29 -4.69
N LEU A 125 10.08 2.90 -3.60
CA LEU A 125 11.46 3.36 -3.39
C LEU A 125 12.37 2.28 -2.78
N ARG A 126 11.81 1.11 -2.42
CA ARG A 126 12.52 -0.03 -1.83
C ARG A 126 12.83 -1.09 -2.86
N PHE A 127 13.76 -0.79 -3.76
CA PHE A 127 13.93 -1.49 -5.04
C PHE A 127 14.05 -3.03 -4.98
N ARG A 128 14.45 -3.59 -3.84
CA ARG A 128 14.64 -5.04 -3.66
C ARG A 128 13.57 -5.71 -2.80
N GLU A 129 12.65 -4.96 -2.22
CA GLU A 129 11.65 -5.50 -1.29
C GLU A 129 10.77 -6.58 -1.94
N THR A 130 10.39 -6.35 -3.20
CA THR A 130 9.59 -7.30 -3.95
C THR A 130 10.29 -8.64 -4.17
N GLU A 131 11.62 -8.64 -4.31
CA GLU A 131 12.38 -9.90 -4.44
C GLU A 131 12.34 -10.72 -3.15
N GLU A 132 12.34 -10.05 -1.99
CA GLU A 132 12.16 -10.71 -0.69
C GLU A 132 10.77 -11.36 -0.59
N TYR A 133 9.71 -10.66 -1.05
CA TYR A 133 8.35 -11.22 -1.07
C TYR A 133 8.21 -12.40 -2.04
N ILE A 134 8.75 -12.27 -3.25
CA ILE A 134 8.70 -13.35 -4.25
C ILE A 134 9.29 -14.64 -3.69
N LYS A 135 10.46 -14.55 -3.04
CA LYS A 135 11.10 -15.71 -2.40
C LYS A 135 10.31 -16.21 -1.19
N ARG A 136 9.88 -15.29 -0.31
CA ARG A 136 9.17 -15.62 0.94
C ARG A 136 7.90 -16.43 0.69
N TYR A 137 7.11 -16.06 -0.30
CA TYR A 137 5.84 -16.74 -0.59
C TYR A 137 5.97 -17.84 -1.67
N GLY A 138 7.19 -18.18 -2.09
CA GLY A 138 7.46 -19.22 -3.09
C GLY A 138 6.90 -18.90 -4.47
N LEU A 139 6.78 -17.60 -4.82
CA LEU A 139 6.27 -17.16 -6.11
C LEU A 139 7.28 -17.42 -7.22
N ASP A 140 8.58 -17.38 -6.92
CA ASP A 140 9.64 -17.82 -7.82
C ASP A 140 9.44 -19.28 -8.27
N LYS A 141 9.17 -20.18 -7.33
CA LYS A 141 8.92 -21.60 -7.61
C LYS A 141 7.61 -21.80 -8.34
N HIS A 142 6.52 -21.20 -7.85
CA HIS A 142 5.18 -21.38 -8.42
C HIS A 142 5.07 -20.82 -9.85
N PHE A 143 5.80 -19.75 -10.17
CA PHE A 143 5.90 -19.19 -11.52
C PHE A 143 7.09 -19.76 -12.33
N ASN A 144 7.70 -20.88 -11.92
CA ASN A 144 8.77 -21.55 -12.65
C ASN A 144 9.96 -20.62 -13.01
N GLY A 145 10.38 -19.79 -12.04
CA GLY A 145 11.45 -18.79 -12.19
C GLY A 145 11.04 -17.53 -12.95
N LYS A 146 9.77 -17.39 -13.37
CA LYS A 146 9.25 -16.25 -14.14
C LYS A 146 8.65 -15.13 -13.29
N ALA A 147 8.78 -15.18 -11.96
CA ALA A 147 8.41 -14.10 -11.06
C ALA A 147 9.60 -13.18 -10.79
N ILE A 148 9.44 -11.89 -11.10
CA ILE A 148 10.49 -10.88 -10.84
C ILE A 148 9.91 -9.61 -10.22
N GLY A 149 10.72 -8.94 -9.42
CA GLY A 149 10.50 -7.55 -9.07
C GLY A 149 10.87 -6.63 -10.25
N VAL A 150 10.15 -5.52 -10.39
CA VAL A 150 10.53 -4.43 -11.30
C VAL A 150 10.59 -3.10 -10.56
N ALA A 151 11.59 -2.29 -10.90
CA ALA A 151 11.89 -1.01 -10.27
C ALA A 151 11.64 0.16 -11.24
N PRO A 152 11.32 1.36 -10.73
CA PRO A 152 11.13 2.55 -11.57
C PRO A 152 12.36 2.94 -12.41
N ILE A 153 13.53 2.42 -12.05
CA ILE A 153 14.79 2.65 -12.75
C ILE A 153 15.13 1.57 -13.80
N ASP A 154 14.27 0.56 -14.00
CA ASP A 154 14.45 -0.48 -15.01
C ASP A 154 14.15 0.03 -16.42
N GLN A 155 14.68 -0.61 -17.47
CA GLN A 155 14.49 -0.19 -18.87
C GLN A 155 13.05 0.25 -19.20
N GLY A 156 12.92 1.47 -19.74
CA GLY A 156 11.63 2.05 -20.11
C GLY A 156 11.14 1.61 -21.50
N ILE A 157 9.85 1.84 -21.73
CA ILE A 157 9.20 1.79 -23.05
C ILE A 157 8.34 3.05 -23.21
N PRO A 158 8.45 3.80 -24.33
CA PRO A 158 7.61 4.97 -24.56
C PRO A 158 6.16 4.54 -24.77
N ILE A 159 5.24 5.31 -24.20
CA ILE A 159 3.79 5.18 -24.31
C ILE A 159 3.28 6.55 -24.73
N GLU A 160 2.75 6.63 -25.95
CA GLU A 160 2.09 7.83 -26.45
C GLU A 160 0.76 8.01 -25.73
N THR A 161 0.56 9.18 -25.11
CA THR A 161 -0.64 9.53 -24.37
C THR A 161 -1.15 10.91 -24.78
N GLU A 162 -2.33 11.30 -24.32
CA GLU A 162 -2.94 12.60 -24.60
C GLU A 162 -2.16 13.80 -24.03
N VAL A 163 -1.29 13.59 -23.03
CA VAL A 163 -0.41 14.63 -22.45
C VAL A 163 1.06 14.49 -22.89
N GLY A 164 1.30 13.73 -23.97
CA GLY A 164 2.62 13.48 -24.53
C GLY A 164 3.18 12.10 -24.15
N THR A 165 4.42 11.86 -24.54
CA THR A 165 5.08 10.57 -24.29
C THR A 165 5.40 10.39 -22.81
N LEU A 166 4.79 9.39 -22.20
CA LEU A 166 5.14 8.88 -20.86
C LEU A 166 5.88 7.55 -21.00
N TYR A 167 6.51 7.06 -19.93
CA TYR A 167 7.34 5.87 -19.96
C TYR A 167 6.84 4.79 -18.99
N GLY A 168 6.45 3.65 -19.56
CA GLY A 168 6.22 2.42 -18.82
C GLY A 168 7.52 1.66 -18.56
N ILE A 169 7.50 0.69 -17.65
CA ILE A 169 8.59 -0.27 -17.50
C ILE A 169 8.46 -1.35 -18.57
N LYS A 170 9.48 -1.55 -19.41
CA LYS A 170 9.42 -2.46 -20.56
C LYS A 170 8.94 -3.86 -20.18
N ARG A 171 9.47 -4.43 -19.09
CA ARG A 171 9.12 -5.78 -18.60
C ARG A 171 7.69 -5.93 -18.09
N ILE A 172 6.97 -4.83 -17.88
CA ILE A 172 5.53 -4.86 -17.58
C ILE A 172 4.73 -5.10 -18.85
N TYR A 173 5.13 -4.47 -19.95
CA TYR A 173 4.35 -4.41 -21.19
C TYR A 173 4.89 -5.32 -22.31
N ASP A 174 5.84 -6.21 -22.00
CA ASP A 174 6.52 -7.11 -22.94
C ASP A 174 5.81 -8.46 -23.17
N ALA A 175 4.57 -8.61 -22.69
CA ALA A 175 3.71 -9.75 -22.95
C ALA A 175 2.59 -9.41 -23.94
N ASP A 176 1.93 -10.42 -24.49
CA ASP A 176 0.74 -10.26 -25.34
C ASP A 176 -0.42 -9.69 -24.52
N TRP A 177 -0.60 -10.22 -23.31
CA TRP A 177 -1.64 -9.82 -22.38
C TRP A 177 -1.08 -9.38 -21.03
N ILE A 178 -1.74 -8.41 -20.41
CA ILE A 178 -1.50 -7.99 -19.03
C ILE A 178 -2.74 -8.23 -18.18
N VAL A 179 -2.53 -8.78 -16.98
CA VAL A 179 -3.56 -8.95 -15.96
C VAL A 179 -3.21 -8.07 -14.78
N HIS A 180 -4.09 -7.15 -14.41
CA HIS A 180 -3.83 -6.21 -13.31
C HIS A 180 -4.31 -6.79 -11.97
N ALA A 181 -3.37 -7.26 -11.14
CA ALA A 181 -3.67 -7.76 -9.81
C ALA A 181 -3.37 -6.72 -8.72
N HIS A 182 -4.38 -6.32 -7.94
CA HIS A 182 -4.22 -5.30 -6.90
C HIS A 182 -5.06 -5.59 -5.66
N ASN A 183 -5.29 -4.58 -4.81
CA ASN A 183 -6.11 -4.68 -3.61
C ASN A 183 -6.96 -3.40 -3.47
N SER A 184 -7.94 -3.40 -2.56
CA SER A 184 -8.83 -2.25 -2.30
C SER A 184 -8.43 -1.37 -1.09
N ASP A 185 -7.21 -1.50 -0.54
CA ASP A 185 -6.80 -0.86 0.72
C ASP A 185 -6.80 0.70 0.71
N VAL A 186 -7.33 1.39 1.72
CA VAL A 186 -7.46 2.86 1.63
C VAL A 186 -6.19 3.67 1.92
N ARG A 187 -4.98 3.08 1.84
CA ARG A 187 -3.74 3.85 2.06
C ARG A 187 -3.65 5.09 1.20
N GLU A 188 -4.20 5.07 0.00
CA GLU A 188 -4.03 6.15 -0.98
C GLU A 188 -4.89 7.40 -0.72
N VAL A 189 -5.68 7.43 0.36
CA VAL A 189 -6.47 8.62 0.72
C VAL A 189 -5.56 9.84 0.89
N HIS A 190 -4.41 9.71 1.57
CA HIS A 190 -3.42 10.78 1.71
C HIS A 190 -2.66 11.15 0.41
N PHE A 191 -2.93 10.51 -0.73
CA PHE A 191 -2.37 10.91 -2.03
C PHE A 191 -3.42 11.53 -2.94
N HIS A 192 -4.56 10.88 -3.11
CA HIS A 192 -5.52 11.24 -4.16
C HIS A 192 -6.98 11.00 -3.76
N ARG A 193 -7.30 10.99 -2.46
CA ARG A 193 -8.69 10.99 -1.95
C ARG A 193 -9.57 9.87 -2.55
N GLN A 194 -8.98 8.69 -2.76
CA GLN A 194 -9.61 7.52 -3.40
C GLN A 194 -10.07 7.68 -4.87
N VAL A 195 -9.86 8.84 -5.50
CA VAL A 195 -10.16 9.02 -6.92
C VAL A 195 -9.30 8.06 -7.74
N ASP A 196 -9.90 7.36 -8.70
CA ASP A 196 -9.22 6.54 -9.72
C ASP A 196 -8.10 5.63 -9.17
N ARG A 197 -8.36 5.03 -8.01
CA ARG A 197 -7.38 4.23 -7.30
C ARG A 197 -6.94 3.00 -8.09
N ALA A 198 -7.86 2.39 -8.83
CA ALA A 198 -7.58 1.17 -9.57
C ALA A 198 -6.58 1.39 -10.72
N VAL A 199 -6.50 2.60 -11.28
CA VAL A 199 -5.53 2.92 -12.35
C VAL A 199 -4.18 3.40 -11.80
N LYS A 200 -4.09 3.79 -10.52
CA LYS A 200 -2.86 4.32 -9.91
C LYS A 200 -1.59 3.52 -10.27
N PRO A 201 -1.59 2.17 -10.24
CA PRO A 201 -0.38 1.40 -10.54
C PRO A 201 0.21 1.69 -11.93
N PHE A 202 -0.58 2.11 -12.92
CA PHE A 202 -0.11 2.49 -14.25
C PHE A 202 0.75 3.76 -14.28
N GLY A 203 0.49 4.72 -13.38
CA GLY A 203 1.36 5.88 -13.15
C GLY A 203 2.47 5.64 -12.13
N MET A 204 2.44 4.48 -11.45
CA MET A 204 3.32 4.16 -10.32
C MET A 204 4.06 2.84 -10.51
N SER A 205 3.51 1.72 -10.01
CA SER A 205 4.18 0.42 -9.97
C SER A 205 4.66 -0.06 -11.34
N TYR A 206 4.00 0.38 -12.41
CA TYR A 206 4.25 -0.03 -13.80
C TYR A 206 4.97 1.05 -14.63
N ALA A 207 5.27 2.18 -14.01
CA ALA A 207 5.86 3.35 -14.64
C ALA A 207 7.32 3.54 -14.24
N ARG A 208 8.05 4.13 -15.18
CA ARG A 208 9.42 4.63 -14.99
C ARG A 208 9.48 5.82 -14.04
N ILE A 209 10.66 6.09 -13.49
CA ILE A 209 10.87 7.18 -12.53
C ILE A 209 10.48 8.55 -13.09
N GLU A 210 10.71 8.81 -14.38
CA GLU A 210 10.37 10.07 -15.04
C GLU A 210 8.85 10.29 -15.05
N THR A 211 8.07 9.25 -15.35
CA THR A 211 6.60 9.28 -15.28
C THR A 211 6.09 9.39 -13.85
N ARG A 212 6.73 8.70 -12.89
CA ARG A 212 6.40 8.88 -11.47
C ARG A 212 6.67 10.32 -11.01
N SER A 213 7.71 10.95 -11.54
CA SER A 213 7.97 12.38 -11.29
C SER A 213 6.85 13.24 -11.86
N THR A 214 6.36 12.97 -13.07
CA THR A 214 5.18 13.67 -13.61
C THR A 214 3.95 13.48 -12.70
N TYR A 215 3.73 12.26 -12.21
CA TYR A 215 2.63 11.93 -11.31
C TYR A 215 2.74 12.70 -9.97
N HIS A 216 3.91 12.71 -9.33
CA HIS A 216 4.06 13.30 -7.98
C HIS A 216 4.44 14.77 -7.94
N GLN A 217 5.20 15.28 -8.91
CA GLN A 217 5.81 16.62 -8.84
C GLN A 217 5.13 17.62 -9.77
N ASN A 218 4.61 17.18 -10.92
CA ASN A 218 4.09 18.12 -11.93
C ASN A 218 2.60 18.40 -11.78
N LEU A 219 1.78 17.40 -11.45
CA LEU A 219 0.32 17.52 -11.46
C LEU A 219 -0.31 17.58 -10.05
N GLY A 220 0.48 17.46 -8.98
CA GLY A 220 0.00 17.61 -7.59
C GLY A 220 -1.09 16.60 -7.18
N PRO A 221 -1.69 16.74 -5.98
CA PRO A 221 -2.62 15.76 -5.42
C PRO A 221 -3.93 15.60 -6.20
N ARG A 222 -4.37 16.66 -6.88
CA ARG A 222 -5.69 16.71 -7.52
C ARG A 222 -5.67 16.21 -8.97
N ALA A 223 -4.55 16.37 -9.68
CA ALA A 223 -4.45 16.00 -11.09
C ALA A 223 -3.46 14.83 -11.35
N ALA A 224 -2.72 14.34 -10.35
CA ALA A 224 -1.78 13.22 -10.51
C ALA A 224 -2.40 12.00 -11.21
N ASN A 225 -3.65 11.66 -10.88
CA ASN A 225 -4.36 10.53 -11.47
C ASN A 225 -4.57 10.63 -12.98
N PHE A 226 -4.51 11.84 -13.54
CA PHE A 226 -4.52 12.04 -14.98
C PHE A 226 -3.35 11.30 -15.65
N THR A 227 -2.14 11.33 -15.08
CA THR A 227 -0.98 10.60 -15.61
C THR A 227 -1.23 9.08 -15.67
N ALA A 228 -1.88 8.53 -14.64
CA ALA A 228 -2.19 7.10 -14.59
C ALA A 228 -3.27 6.71 -15.60
N ARG A 229 -4.34 7.52 -15.71
CA ARG A 229 -5.41 7.35 -16.72
C ARG A 229 -4.86 7.45 -18.14
N ALA A 230 -4.09 8.48 -18.44
CA ALA A 230 -3.49 8.70 -19.75
C ALA A 230 -2.63 7.51 -20.22
N ILE A 231 -1.93 6.82 -19.31
CA ILE A 231 -1.21 5.58 -19.62
C ILE A 231 -2.18 4.42 -19.83
N PHE A 232 -3.11 4.20 -18.90
CA PHE A 232 -4.05 3.08 -18.99
C PHE A 232 -4.89 3.17 -20.27
N ASP A 233 -5.45 4.33 -20.57
CA ASP A 233 -6.34 4.57 -21.72
C ASP A 233 -5.59 4.64 -23.05
N SER A 234 -4.25 4.66 -23.02
CA SER A 234 -3.45 4.65 -24.25
C SER A 234 -3.77 3.42 -25.12
N PRO A 235 -3.80 3.56 -26.46
CA PRO A 235 -3.97 2.41 -27.35
C PRO A 235 -2.93 1.31 -27.13
N PHE A 236 -1.74 1.68 -26.66
CA PHE A 236 -0.67 0.74 -26.35
C PHE A 236 -1.00 -0.20 -25.18
N VAL A 237 -1.62 0.32 -24.11
CA VAL A 237 -2.01 -0.47 -22.94
C VAL A 237 -3.34 -1.18 -23.19
N GLN A 238 -4.33 -0.49 -23.73
CA GLN A 238 -5.67 -1.06 -23.97
C GLN A 238 -5.65 -2.29 -24.88
N LYS A 239 -4.78 -2.33 -25.89
CA LYS A 239 -4.65 -3.52 -26.75
C LYS A 239 -4.06 -4.76 -26.06
N LYS A 240 -3.48 -4.60 -24.86
CA LYS A 240 -2.84 -5.66 -24.05
C LYS A 240 -3.65 -6.02 -22.81
N PHE A 241 -4.52 -5.13 -22.34
CA PHE A 241 -5.26 -5.36 -21.10
C PHE A 241 -6.26 -6.50 -21.26
N ALA A 242 -6.15 -7.51 -20.39
CA ALA A 242 -7.07 -8.65 -20.38
C ALA A 242 -8.18 -8.45 -19.35
N PHE A 243 -7.81 -8.31 -18.07
CA PHE A 243 -8.72 -8.08 -16.95
C PHE A 243 -7.94 -7.63 -15.71
N ALA A 244 -8.66 -7.21 -14.68
CA ALA A 244 -8.15 -6.92 -13.35
C ALA A 244 -8.74 -7.86 -12.29
N SER A 245 -8.00 -8.09 -11.22
CA SER A 245 -8.42 -8.89 -10.05
C SER A 245 -7.90 -8.25 -8.76
N PHE A 246 -8.80 -7.83 -7.88
CA PHE A 246 -8.52 -7.05 -6.69
C PHE A 246 -8.90 -7.83 -5.45
N LEU A 247 -7.95 -7.94 -4.51
CA LEU A 247 -8.25 -8.36 -3.15
C LEU A 247 -9.11 -7.28 -2.48
N THR A 248 -10.36 -7.59 -2.14
CA THR A 248 -11.28 -6.61 -1.55
C THR A 248 -11.17 -6.64 -0.02
N MET A 249 -11.12 -5.46 0.56
CA MET A 249 -10.73 -5.20 1.94
C MET A 249 -11.67 -4.21 2.60
N ALA A 250 -11.89 -4.44 3.88
CA ALA A 250 -12.56 -3.56 4.82
C ALA A 250 -11.63 -3.31 6.03
N PRO A 251 -11.94 -2.35 6.92
CA PRO A 251 -11.15 -2.08 8.13
C PRO A 251 -10.79 -3.31 8.96
N ASN A 252 -11.68 -4.29 9.01
CA ASN A 252 -11.57 -5.50 9.82
C ASN A 252 -10.89 -6.68 9.11
N GLY A 253 -10.59 -6.59 7.81
CA GLY A 253 -9.90 -7.66 7.08
C GLY A 253 -10.23 -7.73 5.59
N ILE A 254 -9.86 -8.84 4.95
CA ILE A 254 -10.21 -9.15 3.57
C ILE A 254 -11.61 -9.73 3.56
N ILE A 255 -12.46 -9.21 2.68
CA ILE A 255 -13.86 -9.60 2.57
C ILE A 255 -14.14 -10.44 1.32
N GLY A 256 -13.20 -10.47 0.36
CA GLY A 256 -13.35 -11.22 -0.88
C GLY A 256 -12.29 -10.89 -1.93
N VAL A 257 -12.62 -11.22 -3.17
CA VAL A 257 -11.90 -10.83 -4.38
C VAL A 257 -12.94 -10.37 -5.40
N ASP A 258 -12.66 -9.28 -6.11
CA ASP A 258 -13.47 -8.83 -7.25
C ASP A 258 -12.60 -8.75 -8.50
N ALA A 259 -13.15 -9.12 -9.64
CA ALA A 259 -12.46 -9.12 -10.91
C ALA A 259 -13.36 -8.56 -12.00
N ASP A 260 -12.77 -7.89 -12.99
CA ASP A 260 -13.52 -7.31 -14.08
C ASP A 260 -12.64 -7.10 -15.32
N THR A 261 -13.25 -7.14 -16.50
CA THR A 261 -12.62 -6.72 -17.75
C THR A 261 -12.72 -5.20 -17.96
N ASP A 262 -13.60 -4.53 -17.20
CA ASP A 262 -13.69 -3.08 -17.13
C ASP A 262 -13.06 -2.57 -15.82
N LEU A 263 -11.87 -1.97 -15.93
CA LEU A 263 -11.14 -1.46 -14.77
C LEU A 263 -11.87 -0.28 -14.09
N TYR A 264 -12.63 0.52 -14.82
CA TYR A 264 -13.38 1.64 -14.25
C TYR A 264 -14.62 1.15 -13.50
N ALA A 265 -15.34 0.16 -14.04
CA ALA A 265 -16.44 -0.47 -13.31
C ALA A 265 -15.96 -1.14 -12.00
N LEU A 266 -14.78 -1.78 -12.02
CA LEU A 266 -14.15 -2.31 -10.81
C LEU A 266 -13.73 -1.19 -9.85
N ASN A 267 -13.18 -0.09 -10.37
CA ASN A 267 -12.79 1.08 -9.58
C ASN A 267 -13.98 1.67 -8.82
N ASP A 268 -15.13 1.83 -9.47
CA ASP A 268 -16.33 2.40 -8.85
C ASP A 268 -16.80 1.57 -7.65
N ARG A 269 -16.83 0.24 -7.79
CA ARG A 269 -17.17 -0.67 -6.68
C ARG A 269 -16.15 -0.62 -5.54
N VAL A 270 -14.86 -0.53 -5.86
CA VAL A 270 -13.79 -0.38 -4.87
C VAL A 270 -13.90 0.96 -4.13
N THR A 271 -14.21 2.04 -4.83
CA THR A 271 -14.39 3.37 -4.23
C THR A 271 -15.64 3.43 -3.36
N GLU A 272 -16.76 2.85 -3.80
CA GLU A 272 -17.97 2.72 -2.98
C GLU A 272 -17.66 1.99 -1.66
N LEU A 273 -16.97 0.85 -1.75
CA LEU A 273 -16.54 0.06 -0.59
C LEU A 273 -15.67 0.87 0.37
N GLY A 274 -14.68 1.57 -0.20
CA GLY A 274 -13.75 2.43 0.52
C GLY A 274 -14.47 3.53 1.29
N CYS A 275 -15.34 4.29 0.62
CA CYS A 275 -16.14 5.35 1.23
C CYS A 275 -17.08 4.82 2.31
N ARG A 276 -17.77 3.69 2.07
CA ARG A 276 -18.75 3.11 3.01
C ARG A 276 -18.12 2.68 4.33
N TYR A 277 -16.99 1.97 4.28
CA TYR A 277 -16.45 1.31 5.48
C TYR A 277 -15.29 2.06 6.11
N TYR A 278 -14.42 2.70 5.33
CA TYR A 278 -13.27 3.40 5.90
C TYR A 278 -13.58 4.84 6.32
N GLY A 279 -14.63 5.46 5.76
CA GLY A 279 -15.10 6.77 6.24
C GLY A 279 -15.37 6.76 7.75
N LYS A 280 -16.01 5.69 8.25
CA LYS A 280 -16.27 5.48 9.69
C LYS A 280 -14.99 5.46 10.53
N MET A 281 -13.94 4.80 10.03
CA MET A 281 -12.66 4.71 10.74
C MET A 281 -11.93 6.04 10.75
N MET A 282 -11.93 6.75 9.63
CA MET A 282 -11.32 8.08 9.52
C MET A 282 -12.02 9.07 10.47
N SER A 283 -13.36 9.06 10.51
CA SER A 283 -14.12 9.86 11.48
C SER A 283 -13.80 9.46 12.93
N LEU A 284 -13.81 8.16 13.26
CA LEU A 284 -13.47 7.70 14.61
C LEU A 284 -12.07 8.16 15.05
N PHE A 285 -11.10 8.12 14.16
CA PHE A 285 -9.74 8.59 14.45
C PHE A 285 -9.64 10.11 14.58
N GLY A 286 -10.50 10.87 13.91
CA GLY A 286 -10.62 12.33 14.07
C GLY A 286 -11.23 12.74 15.42
N GLU A 287 -12.00 11.86 16.07
CA GLU A 287 -12.63 12.09 17.38
C GLU A 287 -11.71 11.76 18.57
N ILE A 288 -10.49 11.27 18.32
CA ILE A 288 -9.51 11.03 19.39
C ILE A 288 -9.02 12.38 19.91
N ASP A 289 -9.21 12.65 21.20
CA ASP A 289 -8.76 13.89 21.85
C ASP A 289 -7.23 13.90 22.04
N GLU A 290 -6.69 12.87 22.70
CA GLU A 290 -5.25 12.72 22.94
C GLU A 290 -4.81 11.25 22.88
N CYS A 291 -3.63 11.00 22.31
CA CYS A 291 -3.04 9.67 22.27
C CYS A 291 -1.50 9.70 22.14
N ILE A 292 -0.89 8.56 22.47
CA ILE A 292 0.46 8.20 22.04
C ILE A 292 0.31 7.19 20.91
N ALA A 293 0.80 7.52 19.71
CA ALA A 293 0.79 6.62 18.57
C ALA A 293 2.00 5.67 18.65
N ALA A 294 1.75 4.37 18.76
CA ALA A 294 2.81 3.38 18.83
C ALA A 294 2.94 2.62 17.50
N LEU A 295 4.08 2.78 16.83
CA LEU A 295 4.39 2.18 15.54
C LEU A 295 5.20 0.90 15.73
N ASP A 296 4.56 -0.25 15.52
CA ASP A 296 5.13 -1.57 15.78
C ASP A 296 4.77 -2.58 14.67
N PHE A 297 5.37 -2.42 13.48
CA PHE A 297 4.99 -3.18 12.30
C PHE A 297 6.12 -3.32 11.26
N PRO A 298 6.27 -4.47 10.58
CA PRO A 298 7.31 -4.69 9.55
C PRO A 298 7.03 -3.99 8.20
N CYS A 299 6.86 -2.67 8.22
CA CYS A 299 6.65 -1.80 7.05
C CYS A 299 7.24 -0.40 7.29
N PRO A 300 7.26 0.51 6.30
CA PRO A 300 7.64 1.90 6.52
C PRO A 300 6.73 2.59 7.55
N VAL A 301 7.27 3.63 8.19
CA VAL A 301 6.58 4.50 9.17
C VAL A 301 5.18 4.88 8.68
N VAL A 302 5.09 5.42 7.45
CA VAL A 302 3.81 5.87 6.86
C VAL A 302 2.75 4.79 6.76
N TYR A 303 3.14 3.52 6.63
CA TYR A 303 2.26 2.40 6.29
C TYR A 303 1.95 1.48 7.46
N VAL A 304 2.22 1.90 8.69
CA VAL A 304 1.78 1.15 9.86
C VAL A 304 0.26 1.21 9.94
N PHE A 305 -0.40 0.04 9.99
CA PHE A 305 -1.86 -0.05 9.94
C PHE A 305 -2.47 -0.21 11.34
N SER A 306 -3.58 0.51 11.57
CA SER A 306 -4.55 0.22 12.63
C SER A 306 -5.95 0.29 12.03
N ALA A 307 -6.77 -0.75 12.25
CA ALA A 307 -8.12 -0.84 11.70
C ALA A 307 -8.20 -0.55 10.17
N GLY A 308 -7.21 -1.06 9.43
CA GLY A 308 -7.09 -0.88 7.99
C GLY A 308 -6.73 0.53 7.50
N VAL A 309 -6.48 1.47 8.42
CA VAL A 309 -6.02 2.84 8.11
C VAL A 309 -4.54 2.96 8.47
N ILE A 310 -3.76 3.58 7.58
CA ILE A 310 -2.33 3.77 7.78
C ILE A 310 -2.02 5.00 8.66
N TYR A 311 -0.86 5.01 9.30
CA TYR A 311 -0.40 6.12 10.14
C TYR A 311 -0.42 7.48 9.43
N ALA A 312 -0.02 7.54 8.16
CA ALA A 312 -0.10 8.78 7.38
C ALA A 312 -1.54 9.34 7.29
N ASN A 313 -2.54 8.49 7.10
CA ASN A 313 -3.94 8.93 7.10
C ASN A 313 -4.37 9.38 8.51
N PHE A 314 -3.90 8.72 9.58
CA PHE A 314 -4.19 9.10 10.96
C PHE A 314 -3.59 10.47 11.33
N ALA A 315 -2.38 10.75 10.85
CA ALA A 315 -1.71 12.05 11.02
C ALA A 315 -2.50 13.22 10.40
N GLY A 316 -3.39 12.95 9.44
CA GLY A 316 -4.28 13.92 8.81
C GLY A 316 -5.75 13.84 9.25
N ALA A 317 -6.10 12.96 10.18
CA ALA A 317 -7.49 12.62 10.50
C ALA A 317 -8.26 13.73 11.25
N ASN A 318 -7.58 14.76 11.74
CA ASN A 318 -8.20 15.96 12.35
C ASN A 318 -8.87 16.89 11.32
N THR A 319 -8.79 16.57 10.04
CA THR A 319 -9.44 17.30 8.95
C THR A 319 -10.14 16.33 8.03
N ASP A 320 -11.28 16.73 7.47
CA ASP A 320 -11.91 15.95 6.42
C ASP A 320 -11.05 16.02 5.14
N LEU A 321 -10.47 14.88 4.77
CA LEU A 321 -9.62 14.76 3.58
C LEU A 321 -10.39 15.00 2.27
N TYR A 322 -11.73 14.92 2.30
CA TYR A 322 -12.59 15.20 1.15
C TYR A 322 -13.07 16.65 1.07
N ASP A 323 -12.78 17.46 2.08
CA ASP A 323 -13.13 18.88 2.04
C ASP A 323 -12.35 19.58 0.91
N LEU A 324 -13.11 20.17 -0.01
CA LEU A 324 -12.58 20.91 -1.16
C LEU A 324 -12.32 22.38 -0.85
N GLU A 325 -12.91 22.89 0.25
CA GLU A 325 -12.73 24.26 0.73
C GLU A 325 -11.38 24.43 1.44
N LEU A 326 -10.79 23.35 1.95
CA LEU A 326 -9.43 23.35 2.47
C LEU A 326 -8.40 23.40 1.31
N PRO A 327 -7.40 24.29 1.37
CA PRO A 327 -6.36 24.36 0.34
C PRO A 327 -5.58 23.06 0.26
N LEU A 328 -5.14 22.56 1.42
CA LEU A 328 -4.53 21.25 1.65
C LEU A 328 -5.01 20.69 2.99
N PRO A 329 -5.14 19.37 3.13
CA PRO A 329 -5.43 18.73 4.40
C PRO A 329 -4.25 18.78 5.37
N ALA A 330 -4.51 18.47 6.64
CA ALA A 330 -3.52 18.50 7.73
C ALA A 330 -2.28 17.63 7.47
N TYR A 331 -2.49 16.50 6.78
CA TYR A 331 -1.37 15.71 6.26
C TYR A 331 -1.74 15.00 4.96
N THR A 332 -0.88 15.20 3.96
CA THR A 332 -0.68 14.37 2.77
C THR A 332 0.80 14.45 2.43
N TRP A 333 1.29 13.54 1.58
CA TRP A 333 2.64 13.69 1.00
C TRP A 333 2.84 15.06 0.33
N TYR A 334 1.77 15.64 -0.23
CA TYR A 334 1.80 16.95 -0.85
C TYR A 334 1.77 18.09 0.17
N THR A 335 1.15 17.91 1.34
CA THR A 335 1.18 18.90 2.43
C THR A 335 2.60 19.15 2.89
N GLU A 336 3.42 18.10 3.01
CA GLU A 336 4.84 18.23 3.38
C GLU A 336 5.62 19.17 2.44
N ALA A 337 5.35 19.09 1.13
CA ALA A 337 6.01 19.93 0.13
C ALA A 337 5.66 21.43 0.24
N PHE A 338 4.64 21.77 1.02
CA PHE A 338 4.20 23.15 1.30
C PHE A 338 4.72 23.66 2.66
N TYR A 339 5.73 23.02 3.24
CA TYR A 339 6.43 23.54 4.42
C TYR A 339 7.75 24.20 4.02
N GLY A 340 8.01 25.39 4.56
CA GLY A 340 9.24 26.13 4.36
C GLY A 340 10.37 25.62 5.26
N LYS A 341 11.60 26.10 5.03
CA LYS A 341 12.81 25.71 5.78
C LYS A 341 12.75 25.93 7.30
N GLY A 342 11.81 26.73 7.79
CA GLY A 342 11.59 26.97 9.21
C GLY A 342 10.59 26.00 9.87
N GLY A 343 10.21 24.92 9.19
CA GLY A 343 9.23 23.95 9.69
C GLY A 343 7.82 24.53 9.82
N LYS A 344 7.48 25.52 8.99
CA LYS A 344 6.17 26.19 8.99
C LYS A 344 5.51 26.08 7.62
N PRO A 345 4.18 25.95 7.56
CA PRO A 345 3.45 26.01 6.30
C PRO A 345 3.73 27.30 5.53
N LEU A 346 3.81 27.19 4.20
CA LEU A 346 3.93 28.33 3.29
C LEU A 346 2.62 29.11 3.16
N LEU A 347 1.48 28.47 3.43
CA LEU A 347 0.16 29.09 3.46
C LEU A 347 -0.40 29.01 4.89
N PRO A 348 -0.89 30.12 5.46
CA PRO A 348 -1.34 30.16 6.86
C PRO A 348 -2.57 29.29 7.13
N ASP A 349 -3.38 29.04 6.10
CA ASP A 349 -4.63 28.28 6.21
C ASP A 349 -4.43 26.76 6.06
N ILE A 350 -3.17 26.30 5.91
CA ILE A 350 -2.87 24.87 5.99
C ILE A 350 -2.97 24.44 7.46
N PRO A 351 -3.90 23.53 7.79
CA PRO A 351 -4.08 23.09 9.17
C PRO A 351 -2.85 22.33 9.66
N ALA A 352 -2.58 22.42 10.95
CA ALA A 352 -1.52 21.64 11.58
C ALA A 352 -1.85 20.13 11.51
N MET A 353 -0.80 19.31 11.50
CA MET A 353 -0.90 17.87 11.64
C MET A 353 -1.65 17.50 12.93
N ASN A 354 -2.32 16.35 12.93
CA ASN A 354 -3.26 15.93 13.96
C ASN A 354 -2.75 16.16 15.40
N PRO A 355 -3.29 17.17 16.13
CA PRO A 355 -2.80 17.56 17.45
C PRO A 355 -3.18 16.56 18.55
N ALA A 356 -4.01 15.56 18.26
CA ALA A 356 -4.30 14.46 19.16
C ALA A 356 -3.08 13.55 19.37
N ILE A 357 -2.16 13.50 18.40
CA ILE A 357 -0.93 12.71 18.51
C ILE A 357 0.08 13.49 19.34
N LYS A 358 0.13 13.22 20.65
CA LYS A 358 1.04 13.93 21.58
C LYS A 358 2.47 13.42 21.49
N MET A 359 2.62 12.16 21.10
CA MET A 359 3.91 11.50 20.94
C MET A 359 3.78 10.31 19.98
N CYS A 360 4.86 10.00 19.27
CA CYS A 360 5.02 8.79 18.48
C CYS A 360 6.11 7.90 19.09
N VAL A 361 5.77 6.67 19.44
CA VAL A 361 6.74 5.64 19.84
C VAL A 361 7.00 4.74 18.65
N HIS A 362 8.22 4.77 18.14
CA HIS A 362 8.66 3.89 17.07
C HIS A 362 9.32 2.66 17.68
N ASN A 363 8.52 1.61 17.88
CA ASN A 363 9.02 0.34 18.43
C ASN A 363 9.68 -0.54 17.37
N TYR A 364 9.07 -0.62 16.19
CA TYR A 364 9.61 -1.41 15.09
C TYR A 364 9.01 -0.94 13.76
N ALA A 365 9.87 -0.56 12.82
CA ALA A 365 9.47 -0.33 11.44
C ALA A 365 10.65 -0.38 10.47
N TRP A 366 10.35 -0.29 9.19
CA TRP A 366 11.32 -0.36 8.12
C TRP A 366 11.65 1.02 7.56
N THR A 367 12.84 1.13 6.99
CA THR A 367 13.29 2.30 6.24
C THR A 367 12.81 2.25 4.79
N GLY A 368 13.21 3.26 4.01
CA GLY A 368 13.02 3.28 2.57
C GLY A 368 11.72 3.95 2.09
N TYR A 369 11.11 4.75 2.96
CA TYR A 369 10.09 5.74 2.59
C TYR A 369 10.33 7.02 3.38
N PRO A 370 10.21 8.22 2.79
CA PRO A 370 10.55 9.44 3.51
C PRO A 370 9.50 9.70 4.59
N SER A 371 9.98 9.99 5.79
CA SER A 371 9.20 10.03 7.04
C SER A 371 9.73 11.07 8.03
N ALA A 372 10.82 11.78 7.71
CA ALA A 372 11.44 12.75 8.61
C ALA A 372 10.49 13.91 9.00
N PHE A 373 9.52 14.23 8.13
CA PHE A 373 8.46 15.19 8.44
C PHE A 373 7.71 14.84 9.73
N PHE A 374 7.45 13.55 9.99
CA PHE A 374 6.73 13.16 11.21
C PHE A 374 7.54 13.45 12.47
N SER A 375 8.84 13.12 12.49
CA SER A 375 9.64 13.36 13.69
C SER A 375 9.94 14.86 13.90
N GLU A 376 9.97 15.66 12.83
CA GLU A 376 10.08 17.12 12.94
C GLU A 376 8.87 17.77 13.62
N HIS A 377 7.67 17.17 13.46
CA HIS A 377 6.41 17.78 13.89
C HIS A 377 5.67 17.03 15.01
N ILE A 378 6.05 15.79 15.31
CA ILE A 378 5.52 14.99 16.42
C ILE A 378 6.69 14.57 17.31
N PRO A 379 6.65 14.84 18.62
CA PRO A 379 7.62 14.30 19.56
C PRO A 379 7.77 12.79 19.37
N THR A 380 8.97 12.34 19.02
CA THR A 380 9.20 10.96 18.59
C THR A 380 10.28 10.28 19.44
N VAL A 381 9.99 9.07 19.90
CA VAL A 381 10.93 8.19 20.60
C VAL A 381 11.14 6.93 19.75
N VAL A 382 12.38 6.60 19.44
CA VAL A 382 12.76 5.38 18.73
C VAL A 382 13.32 4.36 19.73
N VAL A 383 12.78 3.15 19.71
CA VAL A 383 13.21 2.08 20.62
C VAL A 383 14.41 1.35 20.04
N GLY A 384 15.49 1.31 20.81
CA GLY A 384 16.73 0.60 20.48
C GLY A 384 17.69 1.40 19.59
N GLN A 385 18.99 1.29 19.90
CA GLN A 385 20.04 1.98 19.15
C GLN A 385 20.14 1.46 17.70
N GLU A 386 19.88 0.18 17.48
CA GLU A 386 19.95 -0.45 16.16
C GLU A 386 18.90 0.09 15.19
N GLN A 387 17.69 0.40 15.69
CA GLN A 387 16.64 1.03 14.90
C GLN A 387 16.99 2.50 14.60
N ALA A 388 17.55 3.22 15.57
CA ALA A 388 18.04 4.58 15.36
C ALA A 388 19.19 4.65 14.32
N ASP A 389 20.14 3.72 14.41
CA ASP A 389 21.25 3.60 13.45
C ASP A 389 20.78 3.19 12.06
N LEU A 390 19.71 2.39 11.98
CA LEU A 390 19.07 2.09 10.71
C LEU A 390 18.49 3.36 10.06
N PHE A 391 17.81 4.22 10.82
CA PHE A 391 17.30 5.51 10.31
C PHE A 391 18.41 6.48 9.93
N ASN A 392 19.47 6.59 10.72
CA ASN A 392 20.63 7.45 10.41
C ASN A 392 21.31 7.08 9.08
N ARG A 393 21.18 5.83 8.64
CA ARG A 393 21.75 5.34 7.38
C ARG A 393 20.77 5.37 6.21
N ASP A 394 19.49 5.65 6.46
CA ASP A 394 18.49 5.70 5.40
C ASP A 394 18.61 7.01 4.60
N PRO A 395 18.95 6.97 3.30
CA PRO A 395 19.06 8.17 2.47
C PRO A 395 17.74 8.94 2.36
N GLN A 396 16.59 8.32 2.66
CA GLN A 396 15.28 8.96 2.65
C GLN A 396 14.89 9.61 3.99
N ASN A 397 15.66 9.37 5.05
CA ASN A 397 15.33 9.76 6.43
C ASN A 397 16.53 10.36 7.19
N LEU A 398 17.46 11.01 6.47
CA LEU A 398 18.72 11.55 7.02
C LEU A 398 18.55 12.53 8.20
N THR A 399 17.38 13.16 8.33
CA THR A 399 17.07 14.08 9.43
C THR A 399 16.16 13.49 10.49
N TYR A 400 15.66 12.26 10.31
CA TYR A 400 14.65 11.66 11.19
C TYR A 400 15.09 11.66 12.65
N MET A 401 16.30 11.15 12.93
CA MET A 401 16.86 11.08 14.29
C MET A 401 17.36 12.43 14.84
N LYS A 402 17.44 13.50 14.02
CA LYS A 402 17.75 14.84 14.55
C LYS A 402 16.60 15.41 15.37
N HIS A 403 15.40 14.87 15.17
CA HIS A 403 14.16 15.30 15.81
C HIS A 403 13.55 14.21 16.71
N ALA A 404 14.28 13.12 16.97
CA ALA A 404 13.81 12.01 17.78
C ALA A 404 14.79 11.67 18.91
N LEU A 405 14.26 11.07 19.97
CA LEU A 405 15.05 10.52 21.08
C LEU A 405 15.17 9.00 20.93
N VAL A 406 16.17 8.41 21.59
CA VAL A 406 16.34 6.96 21.67
C VAL A 406 15.98 6.50 23.08
N ALA A 407 15.15 5.46 23.17
CA ALA A 407 14.89 4.74 24.40
C ALA A 407 15.52 3.34 24.33
N GLU A 408 16.02 2.83 25.45
CA GLU A 408 16.66 1.51 25.50
C GLU A 408 15.67 0.36 25.31
N THR A 409 14.44 0.52 25.85
CA THR A 409 13.40 -0.52 25.80
C THR A 409 12.03 0.08 25.49
N THR A 410 11.10 -0.79 25.07
CA THR A 410 9.71 -0.41 24.77
C THR A 410 8.96 0.11 26.00
N GLU A 411 9.30 -0.35 27.20
CA GLU A 411 8.71 0.09 28.47
C GLU A 411 9.21 1.47 28.93
N ALA A 412 10.44 1.83 28.55
CA ALA A 412 11.06 3.11 28.89
C ALA A 412 10.61 4.25 27.97
N ALA A 413 10.24 3.91 26.73
CA ALA A 413 9.59 4.82 25.78
C ALA A 413 8.14 5.06 26.17
#